data_AF-A0A528IBF7-F1
#
_entry.id   AF-A0A528IBF7-F1
#
_cell.length_a   1.000
_cell.length_b   1.000
_cell.length_c   1.000
_cell.angle_alpha   90.00
_cell.angle_beta   90.00
_cell.angle_gamma   90.00
#
_symmetry.space_group_name_H-M   'P 1'
#
loop_
_entity.id
_entity.type
_entity.pdbx_description
1 polymer ?
#
loop_
_entity_poly.entity_id
_entity_poly.type
_entity_poly.pdbx_seq_one_letter_code
_entity_poly.pdbx_strand_id
1 'polypeptide(L)'
;MTNTTLLPNEGLFIGRARTSDRSHPLVVTVRDGTVFDITLSMAPTVRDVCEMPDPAGYVQAARGEPIGSLDAIAANSFQAAR
;
A
#
# COMPACT_ATOMS: atom_id res chain seq x y z
N MET A 1 -13.78 15.59 -3.19
CA MET A 1 -13.90 14.40 -2.33
C MET A 1 -12.71 14.43 -1.39
N THR A 2 -12.94 14.52 -0.08
CA THR A 2 -11.88 14.62 0.92
C THR A 2 -11.27 13.23 1.10
N ASN A 3 -10.04 13.03 0.63
CA ASN A 3 -9.31 11.78 0.80
C ASN A 3 -9.11 11.58 2.31
N THR A 4 -9.83 10.62 2.90
CA THR A 4 -9.89 10.43 4.37
C THR A 4 -8.53 10.11 4.96
N THR A 5 -7.60 9.62 4.13
CA THR A 5 -6.23 9.27 4.55
C THR A 5 -5.31 10.49 4.71
N LEU A 6 -5.71 11.69 4.24
CA LEU A 6 -4.90 12.92 4.32
C LEU A 6 -3.46 12.75 3.79
N LEU A 7 -3.27 11.92 2.75
CA LEU A 7 -1.96 11.77 2.12
C LEU A 7 -1.54 13.08 1.43
N PRO A 8 -0.23 13.41 1.42
CA PRO A 8 0.30 14.44 0.54
C PRO A 8 -0.10 14.21 -0.93
N ASN A 9 -0.24 15.29 -1.70
CA ASN A 9 -0.60 15.20 -3.13
C ASN A 9 0.47 14.52 -3.97
N GLU A 10 1.72 14.53 -3.50
CA GLU A 10 2.88 13.99 -4.19
C GLU A 10 3.71 13.12 -3.24
N GLY A 11 4.36 12.11 -3.79
CA GLY A 11 5.23 11.21 -3.05
C GLY A 11 5.07 9.76 -3.50
N LEU A 12 5.99 8.93 -3.03
CA LEU A 12 5.92 7.49 -3.18
C LEU A 12 5.48 6.89 -1.85
N PHE A 13 4.27 6.37 -1.81
CA PHE A 13 3.69 5.83 -0.58
C PHE A 13 3.93 4.32 -0.50
N ILE A 14 4.43 3.88 0.65
CA ILE A 14 4.53 2.46 1.00
C ILE A 14 3.85 2.25 2.35
N GLY A 15 3.16 1.13 2.49
CA GLY A 15 2.48 0.78 3.73
C GLY A 15 2.13 -0.70 3.78
N ARG A 16 1.16 -1.00 4.65
CA ARG A 16 0.63 -2.35 4.83
C ARG A 16 -0.89 -2.36 4.73
N ALA A 17 -1.44 -3.41 4.12
CA ALA A 17 -2.87 -3.67 4.09
C ALA A 17 -3.20 -5.07 4.64
N ARG A 18 -4.44 -5.28 5.05
CA ARG A 18 -4.99 -6.59 5.43
C ARG A 18 -6.15 -6.89 4.50
N THR A 19 -6.22 -8.13 4.04
CA THR A 19 -7.31 -8.64 3.23
C THR A 19 -7.89 -9.88 3.92
N SER A 20 -9.11 -10.26 3.58
CA SER A 20 -9.76 -11.47 4.15
C SER A 20 -9.25 -12.77 3.52
N ASP A 21 -8.73 -12.71 2.30
CA ASP A 21 -8.25 -13.85 1.50
C ASP A 21 -6.79 -14.23 1.79
N ARG A 22 -6.04 -13.41 2.55
CA ARG A 22 -4.63 -13.64 2.88
C ARG A 22 -4.40 -13.66 4.39
N SER A 23 -3.60 -14.62 4.86
CA SER A 23 -3.22 -14.76 6.27
C SER A 23 -2.23 -13.68 6.75
N HIS A 24 -1.43 -13.14 5.83
CA HIS A 24 -0.34 -12.20 6.11
C HIS A 24 -0.70 -10.78 5.67
N PRO A 25 -0.16 -9.73 6.33
CA PRO A 25 -0.25 -8.37 5.80
C PRO A 25 0.41 -8.28 4.43
N LEU A 26 -0.20 -7.49 3.54
CA LEU A 26 0.36 -7.16 2.24
C LEU A 26 1.27 -5.94 2.38
N VAL A 27 2.40 -5.92 1.68
CA VAL A 27 3.16 -4.70 1.40
C VAL A 27 2.48 -4.00 0.24
N VAL A 28 2.08 -2.75 0.43
CA VAL A 28 1.28 -2.02 -0.56
C VAL A 28 1.90 -0.68 -0.94
N THR A 29 1.58 -0.22 -2.15
CA THR A 29 1.84 1.14 -2.63
C THR A 29 0.57 1.76 -3.19
N VAL A 30 0.54 3.09 -3.32
CA VAL A 30 -0.58 3.84 -3.90
C VAL A 30 -0.13 4.50 -5.19
N ARG A 31 -0.89 4.28 -6.27
CA ARG A 31 -0.70 4.92 -7.59
C ARG A 31 -2.04 5.41 -8.09
N ASP A 32 -2.15 6.69 -8.39
CA ASP A 32 -3.37 7.31 -8.93
C ASP A 32 -4.64 6.94 -8.15
N GLY A 33 -4.55 6.97 -6.80
CA GLY A 33 -5.65 6.63 -5.89
C GLY A 33 -5.99 5.14 -5.80
N THR A 34 -5.25 4.26 -6.48
CA THR A 34 -5.40 2.80 -6.41
C THR A 34 -4.32 2.19 -5.53
N VAL A 35 -4.70 1.26 -4.66
CA VAL A 35 -3.78 0.51 -3.82
C VAL A 35 -3.36 -0.76 -4.56
N PHE A 36 -2.05 -0.99 -4.61
CA PHE A 36 -1.44 -2.17 -5.23
C PHE A 36 -0.74 -3.03 -4.18
N ASP A 37 -1.00 -4.33 -4.21
CA ASP A 37 -0.19 -5.32 -3.51
C ASP A 37 1.13 -5.52 -4.28
N ILE A 38 2.24 -5.21 -3.63
CA ILE A 38 3.60 -5.39 -4.15
C ILE A 38 4.38 -6.43 -3.33
N THR A 39 3.68 -7.27 -2.56
CA THR A 39 4.29 -8.30 -1.73
C THR A 39 5.03 -9.31 -2.60
N LEU A 40 6.34 -9.42 -2.40
CA LEU A 40 7.20 -10.41 -3.04
C LEU A 40 8.05 -11.10 -1.98
N SER A 41 8.44 -12.36 -2.23
CA SER A 41 9.26 -13.14 -1.30
C SER A 41 10.61 -12.49 -0.98
N MET A 42 11.14 -11.68 -1.89
CA MET A 42 12.39 -10.93 -1.69
C MET A 42 12.26 -9.72 -0.75
N ALA A 43 11.03 -9.23 -0.51
CA ALA A 43 10.74 -8.10 0.36
C ALA A 43 9.34 -8.23 0.98
N PRO A 44 9.15 -9.22 1.89
CA PRO A 44 7.84 -9.54 2.43
C PRO A 44 7.31 -8.50 3.44
N THR A 45 8.14 -7.55 3.88
CA THR A 45 7.75 -6.48 4.80
C THR A 45 8.18 -5.10 4.31
N VAL A 46 7.53 -4.05 4.83
CA VAL A 46 7.94 -2.65 4.60
C VAL A 46 9.38 -2.41 5.07
N ARG A 47 9.81 -3.09 6.14
CA ARG A 47 11.20 -2.98 6.62
C ARG A 47 12.19 -3.49 5.56
N ASP A 48 11.91 -4.67 4.99
CA ASP A 48 12.78 -5.26 3.96
C ASP A 48 12.93 -4.31 2.77
N VAL A 49 11.84 -3.64 2.37
CA VAL A 49 11.89 -2.60 1.32
C VAL A 49 12.73 -1.40 1.75
N CYS A 50 12.51 -0.86 2.94
CA CYS A 50 13.23 0.32 3.43
C CYS A 50 14.73 0.08 3.70
N GLU A 51 15.14 -1.18 3.89
CA GLU A 51 16.56 -1.56 4.09
C GLU A 51 17.28 -1.85 2.76
N MET A 52 16.60 -1.75 1.61
CA MET A 52 17.23 -1.89 0.30
C MET A 52 18.17 -0.72 -0.04
N PRO A 53 19.15 -0.93 -0.95
CA PRO A 53 19.98 0.18 -1.46
C PRO A 53 19.18 1.28 -2.16
N ASP A 54 18.08 0.92 -2.84
CA ASP A 54 17.16 1.86 -3.48
C ASP A 54 15.69 1.47 -3.23
N PRO A 55 15.13 1.83 -2.05
CA PRO A 55 13.76 1.51 -1.70
C PRO A 55 12.75 2.16 -2.64
N ALA A 56 13.03 3.39 -3.08
CA ALA A 56 12.14 4.14 -3.94
C ALA A 56 12.09 3.52 -5.35
N GLY A 57 13.23 3.16 -5.91
CA GLY A 57 13.32 2.46 -7.20
C GLY A 57 12.61 1.10 -7.15
N TYR A 58 12.75 0.34 -6.06
CA TYR A 58 12.03 -0.92 -5.87
C TYR A 58 10.51 -0.72 -5.93
N VAL A 59 9.96 0.21 -5.15
CA VAL A 59 8.51 0.46 -5.10
C VAL A 59 7.97 1.02 -6.42
N GLN A 60 8.75 1.84 -7.14
CA GLN A 60 8.37 2.32 -8.47
C GLN A 60 8.33 1.18 -9.51
N ALA A 61 9.31 0.28 -9.49
CA ALA A 61 9.42 -0.81 -10.46
C ALA A 61 8.47 -1.99 -10.17
N ALA A 62 8.04 -2.18 -8.92
CA ALA A 62 7.19 -3.29 -8.53
C ALA A 62 5.83 -3.23 -9.25
N ARG A 63 5.58 -4.10 -10.23
CA ARG A 63 4.31 -4.08 -11.01
C ARG A 63 3.08 -4.09 -10.09
N GLY A 64 3.04 -5.06 -9.19
CA GLY A 64 1.96 -5.26 -8.21
C GLY A 64 0.60 -5.61 -8.82
N GLU A 65 -0.34 -5.97 -7.96
CA GLU A 65 -1.73 -6.29 -8.33
C GLU A 65 -2.68 -5.28 -7.65
N PRO A 66 -3.65 -4.69 -8.37
CA PRO A 66 -4.58 -3.73 -7.78
C PRO A 66 -5.55 -4.45 -6.82
N ILE A 67 -5.71 -3.90 -5.61
CA ILE A 67 -6.60 -4.48 -4.57
C ILE A 67 -7.80 -3.59 -4.23
N GLY A 68 -7.87 -2.38 -4.79
CA GLY A 68 -9.00 -1.47 -4.63
C GLY A 68 -8.59 0.00 -4.60
N SER A 69 -9.57 0.91 -4.53
CA SER A 69 -9.28 2.33 -4.35
C SER A 69 -8.87 2.64 -2.91
N LEU A 70 -7.98 3.61 -2.76
CA LEU A 70 -7.53 4.11 -1.46
C LEU A 70 -8.72 4.56 -0.61
N ASP A 71 -9.66 5.30 -1.19
CA ASP A 71 -10.83 5.80 -0.48
C ASP A 71 -11.71 4.66 0.07
N ALA A 72 -11.96 3.61 -0.72
CA ALA A 72 -12.77 2.48 -0.28
C ALA A 72 -12.08 1.68 0.84
N ILE A 73 -10.77 1.47 0.72
CA ILE A 73 -9.97 0.77 1.74
C ILE A 73 -9.90 1.60 3.03
N ALA A 74 -9.69 2.91 2.90
CA ALA A 74 -9.65 3.83 4.04
C ALA A 74 -11.00 3.87 4.78
N ALA A 75 -12.12 3.92 4.05
CA ALA A 75 -13.45 3.85 4.63
C ALA A 75 -13.68 2.57 5.44
N ASN A 76 -13.12 1.41 5.03
CA ASN A 76 -13.21 0.17 5.80
C ASN A 76 -12.25 0.09 7.01
N SER A 77 -11.29 1.02 7.10
CA SER A 77 -10.19 0.95 8.07
C SER A 77 -10.43 1.80 9.32
N PHE A 78 -11.15 2.92 9.20
CA PHE A 78 -11.39 3.81 10.33
C PHE A 78 -12.52 3.28 11.23
N GLN A 79 -12.27 3.22 12.54
CA GLN A 79 -13.20 2.66 13.53
C GLN A 79 -14.59 3.31 13.53
N ALA A 80 -14.70 4.60 13.19
CA ALA A 80 -15.99 5.28 13.07
C ALA A 80 -16.84 4.79 11.90
N ALA A 81 -16.25 4.08 10.94
CA ALA A 81 -16.88 3.55 9.74
C ALA A 81 -16.96 2.01 9.72
N ARG A 82 -16.64 1.34 10.85
CA ARG A 82 -16.67 -0.12 11.01
C ARG A 82 -17.77 -0.58 11.95
#